data_AF-A0A0F9IV03-F1
#
_entry.id   AF-A0A0F9IV03-F1
#
_cell.length_a   1.000
_cell.length_b   1.000
_cell.length_c   1.000
_cell.angle_alpha   90.00
_cell.angle_beta   90.00
_cell.angle_gamma   90.00
#
_symmetry.space_group_name_H-M   'P 1'
#
loop_
_entity.id
_entity.type
_entity.pdbx_description
1 polymer ?
#
loop_
_entity_poly.entity_id
_entity_poly.type
_entity_poly.pdbx_seq_one_letter_code
_entity_poly.pdbx_strand_id
1 'polypeptide(L)'
;MSRIPKSKSTSTGDLQKAEELVNKAEQDRVDKCSEIIFAALKEFDCFLQPELFYRGGKWRDRILTLPRQKSTPPTIRTQSPEEEEE
;
A
#
# COMPACT_ATOMS: atom_id res chain seq x y z
N MET A 1 2.16 -26.45 -52.32
CA MET A 1 2.12 -24.97 -52.21
C MET A 1 1.42 -24.60 -50.91
N SER A 2 2.16 -24.28 -49.86
CA SER A 2 1.60 -23.89 -48.55
C SER A 2 1.13 -22.44 -48.59
N ARG A 3 -0.16 -22.19 -48.35
CA ARG A 3 -0.72 -20.84 -48.25
C ARG A 3 -0.37 -20.27 -46.87
N ILE A 4 0.46 -19.24 -46.84
CA ILE A 4 0.72 -18.46 -45.64
C ILE A 4 -0.59 -17.76 -45.25
N PRO A 5 -1.12 -17.96 -44.02
CA PRO A 5 -2.31 -17.25 -43.58
C PRO A 5 -2.00 -15.74 -43.49
N LYS A 6 -2.71 -14.93 -44.27
CA LYS A 6 -2.64 -13.46 -44.18
C LYS A 6 -3.17 -13.04 -42.82
N SER A 7 -2.37 -12.31 -42.04
CA SER A 7 -2.81 -11.74 -40.76
C SER A 7 -3.98 -10.79 -41.01
N LYS A 8 -5.01 -10.86 -40.16
CA LYS A 8 -6.07 -9.85 -40.14
C LYS A 8 -5.45 -8.53 -39.69
N SER A 9 -5.77 -7.43 -40.36
CA SER A 9 -5.33 -6.10 -39.94
C SER A 9 -5.91 -5.80 -38.57
N THR A 10 -5.04 -5.57 -37.58
CA THR A 10 -5.44 -5.16 -36.23
C THR A 10 -6.18 -3.83 -36.33
N SER A 11 -7.43 -3.78 -35.90
CA SER A 11 -8.20 -2.54 -35.90
C SER A 11 -7.76 -1.65 -34.74
N THR A 12 -8.05 -0.35 -34.82
CA THR A 12 -7.82 0.57 -33.70
C THR A 12 -8.56 0.14 -32.43
N GLY A 13 -9.74 -0.48 -32.57
CA GLY A 13 -10.50 -1.03 -31.44
C GLY A 13 -9.82 -2.24 -30.79
N ASP A 14 -9.15 -3.09 -31.58
CA ASP A 14 -8.38 -4.21 -31.03
C ASP A 14 -7.16 -3.72 -30.23
N LEU A 15 -6.53 -2.62 -30.67
CA LEU A 15 -5.43 -1.99 -29.95
C LEU A 15 -5.88 -1.38 -28.62
N GLN A 16 -7.00 -0.64 -28.62
CA GLN A 16 -7.57 -0.07 -27.39
C GLN A 16 -7.92 -1.16 -26.37
N LYS A 17 -8.55 -2.26 -26.83
CA LYS A 17 -8.88 -3.38 -25.97
C LYS A 17 -7.63 -4.07 -25.40
N ALA A 18 -6.55 -4.17 -26.19
CA ALA A 18 -5.29 -4.70 -25.70
C ALA A 18 -4.68 -3.81 -24.61
N GLU A 19 -4.72 -2.49 -24.79
CA GLU A 19 -4.27 -1.52 -23.77
C GLU A 19 -5.09 -1.61 -22.47
N GLU A 20 -6.42 -1.71 -22.57
CA GLU A 20 -7.30 -1.92 -21.41
C GLU A 20 -6.95 -3.20 -20.65
N LEU A 21 -6.68 -4.29 -21.37
CA LEU A 21 -6.28 -5.58 -20.76
C LEU A 21 -4.93 -5.48 -20.05
N VAL A 22 -3.97 -4.76 -20.62
CA VAL A 22 -2.66 -4.53 -20.00
C VAL A 22 -2.82 -3.71 -18.72
N ASN A 23 -3.53 -2.57 -18.80
CA ASN A 23 -3.78 -1.72 -17.64
C ASN A 23 -4.50 -2.47 -16.52
N LYS A 24 -5.49 -3.30 -16.87
CA LYS A 24 -6.19 -4.15 -15.89
C LYS A 24 -5.25 -5.18 -15.26
N ALA A 25 -4.42 -5.85 -16.04
CA ALA A 25 -3.47 -6.82 -15.52
C ALA A 25 -2.40 -6.18 -14.61
N GLU A 26 -1.98 -4.95 -14.91
CA GLU A 26 -1.10 -4.16 -14.06
C GLU A 26 -1.79 -3.78 -12.74
N GLN A 27 -3.03 -3.30 -12.79
CA GLN A 27 -3.81 -3.00 -11.59
C GLN A 27 -4.03 -4.23 -10.71
N ASP A 28 -4.45 -5.36 -11.29
CA ASP A 28 -4.64 -6.62 -10.57
C ASP A 28 -3.35 -7.09 -9.88
N ARG A 29 -2.18 -6.82 -10.49
CA ARG A 29 -0.88 -7.10 -9.89
C ARG A 29 -0.59 -6.17 -8.70
N VAL A 30 -0.86 -4.88 -8.84
CA VAL A 30 -0.70 -3.90 -7.76
C VAL A 30 -1.59 -4.25 -6.56
N ASP A 31 -2.82 -4.65 -6.81
CA ASP A 31 -3.78 -5.03 -5.76
C ASP A 31 -3.28 -6.26 -4.99
N LYS A 32 -2.84 -7.32 -5.69
CA LYS A 32 -2.26 -8.52 -5.06
C LYS A 32 -1.00 -8.21 -4.25
N CYS A 33 -0.11 -7.37 -4.76
CA CYS A 33 1.07 -6.94 -4.01
C CYS A 33 0.66 -6.20 -2.74
N SER A 34 -0.36 -5.35 -2.81
CA SER A 34 -0.88 -4.62 -1.67
C SER A 34 -1.46 -5.57 -0.62
N GLU A 35 -2.24 -6.57 -1.01
CA GLU A 35 -2.77 -7.61 -0.10
C GLU A 35 -1.65 -8.35 0.65
N ILE A 36 -0.59 -8.75 -0.05
CA ILE A 36 0.57 -9.43 0.55
C ILE A 36 1.25 -8.53 1.57
N ILE A 37 1.47 -7.25 1.23
CA ILE A 37 2.07 -6.28 2.16
C ILE A 37 1.17 -6.10 3.39
N PHE A 38 -0.14 -5.92 3.21
CA PHE A 38 -1.08 -5.79 4.33
C PHE A 38 -1.09 -7.02 5.24
N ALA A 39 -1.05 -8.23 4.67
CA ALA A 39 -0.97 -9.46 5.42
C ALA A 39 0.32 -9.52 6.27
N ALA A 40 1.48 -9.19 5.67
CA ALA A 40 2.75 -9.14 6.39
C ALA A 40 2.74 -8.09 7.51
N LEU A 41 2.24 -6.88 7.24
CA LEU A 41 2.14 -5.83 8.26
C LEU A 41 1.26 -6.23 9.44
N LYS A 42 0.19 -6.97 9.17
CA LYS A 42 -0.69 -7.53 10.22
C LYS A 42 0.00 -8.62 11.03
N GLU A 43 0.72 -9.53 10.36
CA GLU A 43 1.44 -10.63 11.02
C GLU A 43 2.55 -10.11 11.95
N PHE A 44 3.29 -9.09 11.53
CA PHE A 44 4.38 -8.49 12.30
C PHE A 44 3.95 -7.32 13.22
N ASP A 45 2.65 -7.04 13.32
CA ASP A 45 2.06 -5.93 14.09
C ASP A 45 2.79 -4.59 13.85
N CYS A 46 3.03 -4.26 12.58
CA CYS A 46 3.77 -3.08 12.17
C CYS A 46 3.02 -2.28 11.11
N PHE A 47 3.54 -1.10 10.78
CA PHE A 47 3.05 -0.28 9.68
C PHE A 47 4.22 0.35 8.93
N LEU A 48 3.95 0.78 7.71
CA LEU A 48 4.91 1.48 6.86
C LEU A 48 4.70 2.99 6.98
N GLN A 49 5.77 3.74 7.20
CA GLN A 49 5.75 5.20 7.20
C GLN A 49 6.70 5.72 6.11
N PRO A 50 6.20 6.47 5.12
CA PRO A 50 7.07 7.14 4.17
C PRO A 50 7.82 8.27 4.87
N GLU A 51 9.11 8.40 4.56
CA GLU A 51 9.99 9.40 5.13
C GLU A 51 10.94 9.94 4.05
N LEU A 52 11.18 11.25 4.08
CA LEU A 52 12.23 11.91 3.33
C LEU A 52 13.44 12.10 4.24
N PHE A 53 14.62 11.69 3.78
CA PHE A 53 15.87 11.89 4.53
C PHE A 53 16.97 12.46 3.63
N TYR A 54 17.89 13.22 4.24
CA TYR A 54 18.99 13.87 3.51
C TYR A 54 20.31 13.12 3.72
N ARG A 55 20.95 12.68 2.64
CA ARG A 55 22.24 11.97 2.71
C ARG A 55 23.11 12.28 1.49
N GLY A 56 24.35 12.69 1.75
CA GLY A 56 25.35 12.98 0.70
C GLY A 56 24.94 14.14 -0.20
N GLY A 57 24.36 15.20 0.38
CA GLY A 57 23.99 16.40 -0.38
C GLY A 57 22.63 16.33 -1.09
N LYS A 58 21.87 15.25 -0.92
CA LYS A 58 20.60 15.02 -1.66
C LYS A 58 19.50 14.47 -0.74
N TRP A 59 18.26 14.91 -0.99
CA TRP A 59 17.04 14.33 -0.43
C TRP A 59 16.73 12.99 -1.09
N ARG A 60 16.27 12.01 -0.31
CA ARG A 60 15.91 10.67 -0.76
C ARG A 60 14.66 10.19 -0.03
N ASP A 61 13.82 9.46 -0.74
CA ASP A 61 12.68 8.75 -0.15
C ASP A 61 13.13 7.45 0.51
N ARG A 62 12.50 7.11 1.63
CA ARG A 62 12.62 5.84 2.33
C ARG A 62 11.27 5.43 2.90
N ILE A 63 11.06 4.13 3.03
CA ILE A 63 9.97 3.58 3.84
C ILE A 63 10.56 3.05 5.15
N LEU A 64 10.03 3.51 6.28
CA LEU A 64 10.30 2.94 7.59
C LEU A 64 9.25 1.89 7.94
N THR A 65 9.67 0.83 8.62
CA THR A 65 8.78 -0.14 9.26
C THR A 65 8.78 0.15 10.75
N LEU A 66 7.62 0.49 11.31
CA LEU A 66 7.46 0.86 12.72
C LEU A 66 6.51 -0.13 13.41
N PRO A 67 6.81 -0.58 14.64
CA PRO A 67 5.88 -1.38 15.40
C PRO A 67 4.64 -0.56 15.73
N ARG A 68 3.46 -1.18 15.68
CA ARG A 68 2.24 -0.54 16.19
C ARG A 68 2.40 -0.43 17.71
N GLN A 69 2.47 0.80 18.22
CA GLN A 69 2.46 1.01 19.66
C GLN A 69 1.14 0.43 20.20
N LYS A 70 1.24 -0.53 21.11
CA LYS A 70 0.10 -0.91 21.95
C LYS A 70 -0.31 0.37 22.66
N SER A 71 -1.48 0.91 22.32
CA SER A 71 -2.06 2.03 23.03
C SER A 71 -2.04 1.68 24.52
N THR A 72 -1.20 2.36 25.29
CA THR A 72 -1.36 2.36 26.74
C THR A 72 -2.80 2.82 26.99
N PRO A 73 -3.62 2.06 27.73
CA PRO A 73 -4.96 2.52 28.05
C PRO A 73 -4.83 3.89 28.73
N PRO A 74 -5.70 4.85 28.42
CA PRO A 74 -5.65 6.14 29.09
C PRO A 74 -5.73 5.85 30.59
N THR A 75 -4.72 6.28 31.35
CA THR A 75 -4.81 6.30 32.80
C THR A 75 -5.98 7.19 33.15
N ILE A 76 -7.15 6.59 33.40
CA ILE A 76 -8.29 7.27 33.98
C ILE A 76 -7.81 7.70 35.35
N ARG A 77 -7.39 8.96 35.47
CA ARG A 77 -7.13 9.61 36.75
C ARG A 77 -8.51 9.81 37.38
N THR A 78 -8.98 8.77 38.08
CA THR A 78 -10.12 8.87 38.98
C THR A 78 -9.78 10.00 39.95
N GLN A 79 -10.38 11.16 39.76
CA GLN A 79 -10.39 12.20 40.78
C GLN A 79 -11.27 11.64 41.90
N SER A 80 -10.65 11.20 43.00
CA SER A 80 -11.37 10.99 44.24
C SER A 80 -12.01 12.32 44.65
N PRO A 81 -13.27 12.35 45.09
CA PRO A 81 -13.88 13.54 45.64
C PRO A 81 -13.13 13.91 46.92
N GLU A 82 -12.58 15.12 46.99
CA GLU A 82 -12.19 15.71 48.27
C GLU A 82 -13.47 15.89 49.09
N GLU A 83 -13.52 15.22 50.23
CA GLU A 83 -14.54 15.41 51.26
C GLU A 83 -14.53 16.87 51.68
N GLU A 84 -15.70 17.53 51.57
CA GLU A 84 -16.01 18.76 52.29
C GLU A 84 -15.98 18.43 53.80
N GLU A 85 -14.98 18.95 54.53
CA GLU A 85 -15.09 19.13 55.98
C GLU A 85 -15.67 20.52 56.29
N GLU A 86 -16.62 20.50 57.24
CA GLU A 86 -17.44 21.57 57.81
C GLU A 86 -16.75 22.91 58.13
#